data_AF-A0A9Q4Q2I4-F1
#
_entry.id   AF-A0A9Q4Q2I4-F1
#
_cell.length_a   1.000
_cell.length_b   1.000
_cell.length_c   1.000
_cell.angle_alpha   90.00
_cell.angle_beta   90.00
_cell.angle_gamma   90.00
#
_symmetry.space_group_name_H-M   'P 1'
#
loop_
_entity.id
_entity.type
_entity.pdbx_description
1 polymer ?
#
loop_
_entity_poly.entity_id
_entity_poly.type
_entity_poly.pdbx_seq_one_letter_code
_entity_poly.pdbx_strand_id
1 'polypeptide(L)'
;MAHSRRNLESLLDHLLEYERVVEIGIGRRTKLARALAERGVGVTATDIHDRDVPDTIGFVRDDVVDPEPSIYADADAIYARNLPPELHRPALAVARDADADFLFTTLGGDQPAVPVERTTIEEGTLYVARAVESP
;
A
#
# COMPACT_ATOMS: atom_id res chain seq x y z
N MET A 1 -5.40 -7.77 -22.55
CA MET A 1 -6.04 -6.60 -21.90
C MET A 1 -7.07 -6.95 -20.81
N ALA A 2 -7.62 -8.18 -20.76
CA ALA A 2 -8.58 -8.56 -19.71
C ALA A 2 -7.97 -8.90 -18.33
N HIS A 3 -6.70 -9.33 -18.29
CA HIS A 3 -6.05 -9.75 -17.04
C HIS A 3 -5.84 -8.59 -16.07
N SER A 4 -5.38 -7.43 -16.58
CA SER A 4 -5.06 -6.28 -15.73
C SER A 4 -6.26 -5.62 -15.03
N ARG A 5 -7.50 -5.94 -15.44
CA ARG A 5 -8.71 -5.37 -14.83
C ARG A 5 -9.20 -6.21 -13.64
N ARG A 6 -9.28 -7.54 -13.82
CA ARG A 6 -9.63 -8.49 -12.73
C ARG A 6 -8.59 -8.50 -11.61
N ASN A 7 -7.32 -8.36 -11.99
CA ASN A 7 -6.19 -8.18 -11.10
C ASN A 7 -6.45 -7.07 -10.06
N LEU A 8 -6.78 -5.87 -10.54
CA LEU A 8 -7.05 -4.69 -9.70
C LEU A 8 -8.18 -4.94 -8.70
N GLU A 9 -9.21 -5.69 -9.09
CA GLU A 9 -10.42 -5.90 -8.29
C GLU A 9 -10.12 -6.68 -7.01
N SER A 10 -9.25 -7.70 -7.05
CA SER A 10 -8.94 -8.50 -5.85
C SER A 10 -8.22 -7.73 -4.75
N LEU A 11 -7.22 -6.91 -5.09
CA LEU A 11 -6.54 -6.04 -4.14
C LEU A 11 -7.43 -4.86 -3.73
N LEU A 12 -8.22 -4.33 -4.66
CA LEU A 12 -9.21 -3.29 -4.36
C LEU A 12 -10.20 -3.77 -3.29
N ASP A 13 -10.74 -4.98 -3.41
CA ASP A 13 -11.73 -5.50 -2.45
C ASP A 13 -11.15 -5.62 -1.04
N HIS A 14 -9.87 -5.97 -0.88
CA HIS A 14 -9.21 -5.97 0.45
C HIS A 14 -9.02 -4.54 0.98
N LEU A 15 -8.66 -3.60 0.11
CA LEU A 15 -8.43 -2.21 0.50
C LEU A 15 -9.72 -1.43 0.78
N LEU A 16 -10.86 -1.90 0.26
CA LEU A 16 -12.19 -1.33 0.53
C LEU A 16 -12.72 -1.64 1.93
N GLU A 17 -12.08 -2.54 2.67
CA GLU A 17 -12.39 -2.76 4.09
C GLU A 17 -11.90 -1.61 4.98
N TYR A 18 -11.08 -0.71 4.44
CA TYR A 18 -10.46 0.42 5.14
C TYR A 18 -11.04 1.75 4.65
N GLU A 19 -11.13 2.75 5.54
CA GLU A 19 -11.64 4.08 5.19
C GLU A 19 -10.54 4.99 4.66
N ARG A 20 -9.33 4.85 5.18
CA ARG A 20 -8.15 5.67 4.83
C ARG A 20 -6.96 4.78 4.52
N VAL A 21 -6.38 4.99 3.36
CA VAL A 21 -5.27 4.18 2.87
C VAL A 21 -4.13 5.02 2.33
N VAL A 22 -2.90 4.59 2.60
CA VAL A 22 -1.69 5.23 2.09
C VAL A 22 -0.96 4.31 1.12
N GLU A 23 -0.76 4.74 -0.13
CA GLU A 23 0.06 4.03 -1.11
C GLU A 23 1.52 4.47 -0.99
N ILE A 24 2.43 3.52 -0.76
CA ILE A 24 3.87 3.73 -0.83
C ILE A 24 4.37 3.39 -2.24
N GLY A 25 5.00 4.37 -2.88
CA GLY A 25 5.63 4.22 -4.20
C GLY A 25 4.60 4.10 -5.33
N ILE A 26 3.65 5.03 -5.43
CA ILE A 26 2.58 5.00 -6.46
C ILE A 26 3.12 4.91 -7.90
N GLY A 27 4.31 5.47 -8.14
CA GLY A 27 4.98 5.43 -9.42
C GLY A 27 4.09 6.00 -10.53
N ARG A 28 3.84 5.19 -11.58
CA ARG A 28 2.99 5.58 -12.72
C ARG A 28 1.65 4.83 -12.74
N ARG A 29 1.34 4.03 -11.71
CA ARG A 29 0.24 3.06 -11.71
C ARG A 29 -0.92 3.49 -10.81
N THR A 30 -1.42 4.70 -11.02
CA THR A 30 -2.47 5.37 -10.22
C THR A 30 -3.87 4.75 -10.34
N LYS A 31 -4.06 3.68 -11.13
CA LYS A 31 -5.39 3.09 -11.38
C LYS A 31 -6.06 2.54 -10.12
N LEU A 32 -5.28 1.98 -9.19
CA LEU A 32 -5.81 1.40 -7.95
C LEU A 32 -6.23 2.50 -6.99
N ALA A 33 -5.31 3.43 -6.69
CA ALA A 33 -5.59 4.63 -5.92
C ALA A 33 -6.83 5.38 -6.43
N ARG A 34 -6.96 5.51 -7.75
CA ARG A 34 -8.13 6.15 -8.36
C ARG A 34 -9.41 5.37 -8.09
N ALA A 35 -9.39 4.05 -8.28
CA ALA A 35 -10.57 3.22 -8.04
C ALA A 35 -11.01 3.27 -6.58
N LEU A 36 -10.07 3.32 -5.62
CA LEU A 36 -10.35 3.49 -4.19
C LEU A 36 -11.00 4.84 -3.90
N ALA A 37 -10.41 5.93 -4.41
CA ALA A 37 -10.97 7.27 -4.26
C ALA A 37 -12.37 7.40 -4.89
N GLU A 38 -12.59 6.78 -6.06
CA GLU A 38 -13.91 6.73 -6.72
C GLU A 38 -14.97 5.97 -5.91
N ARG A 39 -14.56 5.07 -5.01
CA ARG A 39 -15.45 4.37 -4.08
C ARG A 39 -15.58 5.06 -2.71
N GLY A 40 -14.93 6.21 -2.52
CA GLY A 40 -15.04 7.03 -1.32
C GLY A 40 -13.98 6.77 -0.24
N VAL A 41 -12.96 5.95 -0.53
CA VAL A 41 -11.83 5.74 0.37
C VAL A 41 -10.89 6.96 0.31
N GLY A 42 -10.42 7.44 1.46
CA GLY A 42 -9.43 8.50 1.55
C GLY A 42 -8.05 7.98 1.16
N VAL A 43 -7.61 8.29 -0.07
CA VAL A 43 -6.32 7.80 -0.59
C VAL A 43 -5.25 8.89 -0.54
N THR A 44 -4.14 8.57 0.10
CA THR A 44 -2.90 9.35 0.07
C THR A 44 -1.81 8.55 -0.61
N ALA A 45 -1.15 9.12 -1.59
CA ALA A 45 -0.08 8.49 -2.35
C ALA A 45 1.25 9.13 -1.99
N THR A 46 2.27 8.30 -1.79
CA THR A 46 3.64 8.72 -1.51
C THR A 46 4.61 8.20 -2.56
N ASP A 47 5.62 9.00 -2.90
CA ASP A 47 6.74 8.60 -3.77
C ASP A 47 7.92 9.56 -3.50
N ILE A 48 9.15 9.06 -3.60
CA ILE A 48 10.37 9.88 -3.47
C ILE A 48 10.51 10.88 -4.63
N HIS A 49 9.83 10.61 -5.75
CA HIS A 49 9.77 11.46 -6.93
C HIS A 49 8.41 12.12 -7.05
N ASP A 50 8.39 13.34 -7.57
CA ASP A 50 7.15 14.03 -7.91
C ASP A 50 6.35 13.24 -8.97
N ARG A 51 5.06 13.00 -8.69
CA ARG A 51 4.15 12.23 -9.56
C ARG A 51 2.88 13.02 -9.83
N ASP A 52 2.48 12.98 -11.09
CA ASP A 52 1.19 13.46 -11.53
C ASP A 52 0.12 12.43 -11.13
N VAL A 53 -0.57 12.71 -10.03
CA VAL A 53 -1.71 11.91 -9.56
C VAL A 53 -3.02 12.65 -9.84
N PRO A 54 -4.14 11.93 -10.04
CA PRO A 54 -5.45 12.56 -10.13
C PRO A 54 -5.75 13.45 -8.91
N ASP A 55 -6.45 14.57 -9.13
CA ASP A 55 -6.82 15.53 -8.07
C ASP A 55 -7.65 14.91 -6.92
N THR A 56 -8.24 13.75 -7.17
CA THR A 56 -9.02 12.98 -6.19
C THR A 56 -8.16 12.25 -5.16
N ILE A 57 -6.84 12.23 -5.32
CA ILE A 57 -5.87 11.53 -4.46
C ILE A 57 -4.90 12.56 -3.92
N GLY A 58 -4.64 12.54 -2.61
CA GLY A 58 -3.57 13.37 -2.03
C GLY A 58 -2.21 12.81 -2.43
N PHE A 59 -1.29 13.62 -2.97
CA PHE A 59 0.09 13.20 -3.20
C PHE A 59 1.03 13.92 -2.25
N VAL A 60 1.89 13.15 -1.59
CA VAL A 60 2.93 13.67 -0.70
C VAL A 60 4.26 13.07 -1.10
N ARG A 61 5.28 13.90 -1.26
CA ARG A 61 6.63 13.41 -1.52
C ARG A 61 7.27 13.00 -0.21
N ASP A 62 7.50 11.70 -0.05
CA ASP A 62 8.03 11.10 1.17
C ASP A 62 8.94 9.92 0.84
N ASP A 63 9.92 9.66 1.71
CA ASP A 63 10.78 8.48 1.63
C ASP A 63 10.44 7.53 2.76
N VAL A 64 9.92 6.35 2.44
CA VAL A 64 9.56 5.33 3.44
C VAL A 64 10.73 4.92 4.34
N VAL A 65 11.98 5.10 3.89
CA VAL A 65 13.18 4.81 4.70
C VAL A 65 13.41 5.85 5.79
N ASP A 66 12.99 7.10 5.56
CA ASP A 66 13.02 8.21 6.53
C ASP A 66 11.71 9.00 6.43
N PRO A 67 10.59 8.39 6.89
CA PRO A 67 9.24 8.86 6.60
C PRO A 67 8.83 9.95 7.57
N GLU A 68 8.01 10.90 7.12
CA GLU A 68 7.36 11.86 8.01
C GLU A 68 6.10 11.24 8.65
N PRO A 69 6.08 10.94 9.97
CA PRO A 69 5.03 10.11 10.59
C PRO A 69 3.63 10.70 10.48
N SER A 70 3.51 12.04 10.44
CA SER A 70 2.22 12.73 10.29
C SER A 70 1.51 12.43 8.97
N ILE A 71 2.22 11.92 7.96
CA ILE A 71 1.61 11.49 6.68
C ILE A 71 0.79 10.21 6.88
N TYR A 72 1.22 9.35 7.80
CA TYR A 72 0.68 8.00 7.99
C TYR A 72 -0.21 7.88 9.23
N ALA A 73 -0.16 8.84 10.15
CA ALA A 73 -0.82 8.78 11.47
C ALA A 73 -2.35 8.57 11.45
N ASP A 74 -3.03 8.92 10.35
CA ASP A 74 -4.48 8.75 10.19
C ASP A 74 -4.85 7.60 9.20
N ALA A 75 -3.89 6.75 8.84
CA ALA A 75 -4.11 5.67 7.89
C ALA A 75 -4.59 4.40 8.60
N ASP A 76 -5.67 3.78 8.11
CA ASP A 76 -6.10 2.47 8.60
C ASP A 76 -5.28 1.34 7.95
N ALA A 77 -4.85 1.57 6.71
CA ALA A 77 -3.96 0.66 6.00
C ALA A 77 -2.91 1.39 5.16
N ILE A 78 -1.71 0.84 5.15
CA ILE A 78 -0.62 1.25 4.29
C ILE A 78 -0.40 0.14 3.28
N TYR A 79 -0.39 0.47 2.00
CA TYR A 79 -0.14 -0.51 0.96
C TYR A 79 0.95 -0.12 -0.02
N ALA A 80 1.62 -1.13 -0.58
CA ALA A 80 2.68 -0.94 -1.56
C ALA A 80 2.62 -1.98 -2.67
N ARG A 81 3.00 -1.58 -3.88
CA ARG A 81 2.97 -2.46 -5.05
C ARG A 81 4.36 -2.68 -5.63
N ASN A 82 4.73 -3.94 -5.85
CA ASN A 82 6.07 -4.32 -6.33
C ASN A 82 7.16 -3.80 -5.37
N LEU A 83 6.90 -3.85 -4.07
CA LEU A 83 7.80 -3.36 -3.05
C LEU A 83 9.04 -4.26 -2.99
N PRO A 84 10.25 -3.69 -3.06
CA PRO A 84 11.47 -4.46 -2.96
C PRO A 84 11.78 -4.84 -1.51
N PRO A 85 12.51 -5.94 -1.28
CA PRO A 85 12.70 -6.52 0.04
C PRO A 85 13.41 -5.63 1.05
N GLU A 86 14.29 -4.74 0.60
CA GLU A 86 14.95 -3.74 1.44
C GLU A 86 13.97 -2.75 2.08
N LEU A 87 12.82 -2.49 1.45
CA LEU A 87 11.82 -1.54 1.93
C LEU A 87 10.74 -2.19 2.81
N HIS A 88 10.69 -3.52 2.90
CA HIS A 88 9.69 -4.22 3.70
C HIS A 88 9.76 -3.86 5.20
N ARG A 89 10.96 -3.77 5.75
CA ARG A 89 11.17 -3.42 7.17
C ARG A 89 10.83 -1.98 7.50
N PRO A 90 11.33 -0.96 6.79
CA PRO A 90 10.95 0.42 7.07
C PRO A 90 9.45 0.64 6.86
N ALA A 91 8.86 0.10 5.79
CA ALA A 91 7.41 0.21 5.56
C ALA A 91 6.59 -0.43 6.68
N LEU A 92 7.00 -1.60 7.19
CA LEU A 92 6.35 -2.22 8.36
C LEU A 92 6.51 -1.37 9.62
N ALA A 93 7.66 -0.71 9.82
CA ALA A 93 7.87 0.16 10.97
C ALA A 93 6.90 1.36 10.93
N VAL A 94 6.71 1.96 9.76
CA VAL A 94 5.73 3.04 9.55
C VAL A 94 4.31 2.57 9.85
N ALA A 95 3.92 1.42 9.32
CA ALA A 95 2.58 0.88 9.56
C ALA A 95 2.34 0.61 11.04
N ARG A 96 3.34 0.09 11.76
CA ARG A 96 3.24 -0.12 13.21
C ARG A 96 3.16 1.18 14.00
N ASP A 97 3.89 2.22 13.60
CA ASP A 97 3.85 3.53 14.25
C ASP A 97 2.49 4.22 14.04
N ALA A 98 1.89 4.01 12.88
CA ALA A 98 0.55 4.48 12.52
C ALA A 98 -0.60 3.60 13.03
N ASP A 99 -0.32 2.47 13.69
CA ASP A 99 -1.32 1.45 14.04
C ASP A 99 -2.17 0.96 12.83
N ALA A 100 -1.53 0.90 11.67
CA ALA A 100 -2.14 0.58 10.39
C ALA A 100 -1.77 -0.84 9.94
N ASP A 101 -2.67 -1.47 9.18
CA ASP A 101 -2.36 -2.73 8.49
C ASP A 101 -1.43 -2.48 7.31
N PHE A 102 -0.41 -3.33 7.14
CA PHE A 102 0.53 -3.19 6.04
C PHE A 102 0.30 -4.26 4.96
N LEU A 103 -0.14 -3.84 3.77
CA LEU A 103 -0.45 -4.71 2.64
C LEU A 103 0.51 -4.47 1.48
N PHE A 104 1.29 -5.46 1.07
CA PHE A 104 2.19 -5.28 -0.06
C PHE A 104 2.27 -6.46 -1.01
N THR A 105 2.67 -6.15 -2.24
CA THR A 105 3.01 -7.15 -3.26
C THR A 105 4.48 -7.01 -3.62
N THR A 106 5.17 -8.12 -3.88
CA THR A 106 6.58 -8.13 -4.27
C THR A 106 6.77 -8.33 -5.78
N LEU A 107 7.95 -8.03 -6.29
CA LEU A 107 8.35 -8.44 -7.64
C LEU A 107 8.54 -9.97 -7.65
N GLY A 108 7.95 -10.63 -8.66
CA GLY A 108 7.74 -12.07 -8.68
C GLY A 108 8.90 -12.92 -8.14
N GLY A 109 8.63 -13.65 -7.06
CA GLY A 109 9.55 -14.60 -6.43
C GLY A 109 10.28 -14.08 -5.20
N ASP A 110 10.27 -12.77 -4.93
CA ASP A 110 10.88 -12.21 -3.72
C ASP A 110 10.11 -12.63 -2.47
N GLN A 111 10.85 -13.16 -1.50
CA GLN A 111 10.27 -13.54 -0.22
C GLN A 111 10.09 -12.33 0.69
N PRO A 112 9.01 -12.29 1.49
CA PRO A 112 8.83 -11.23 2.48
C PRO A 112 9.97 -11.27 3.51
N ALA A 113 10.54 -10.12 3.80
CA ALA A 113 11.65 -9.96 4.75
C ALA A 113 11.16 -9.73 6.20
N VAL A 114 9.84 -9.75 6.38
CA VAL A 114 9.10 -9.48 7.61
C VAL A 114 8.00 -10.54 7.79
N PRO A 115 7.53 -10.80 9.02
CA PRO A 115 6.41 -11.73 9.26
C PRO A 115 5.13 -11.19 8.60
N VAL A 116 4.49 -12.02 7.79
CA VAL A 116 3.31 -11.67 6.99
C VAL A 116 2.39 -12.86 6.84
N GLU A 117 1.11 -12.58 6.77
CA GLU A 117 0.10 -13.48 6.24
C GLU A 117 0.15 -13.43 4.72
N ARG A 118 0.01 -14.58 4.07
CA ARG A 118 0.09 -14.70 2.61
C ARG A 118 -1.29 -15.02 2.07
N THR A 119 -1.81 -14.13 1.25
CA THR A 119 -3.07 -14.33 0.54
C THR A 119 -2.77 -14.44 -0.94
N THR A 120 -3.15 -15.57 -1.54
CA THR A 120 -3.03 -15.75 -2.99
C THR A 120 -4.11 -14.92 -3.67
N ILE A 121 -3.69 -13.98 -4.51
CA ILE A 121 -4.56 -13.14 -5.34
C ILE A 121 -4.23 -13.36 -6.82
N GLU A 122 -5.12 -12.98 -7.74
CA GLU A 122 -4.85 -13.16 -9.18
C GLU A 122 -3.59 -12.41 -9.66
N GLU A 123 -3.18 -11.35 -8.95
CA GLU A 123 -1.97 -10.56 -9.22
C GLU A 123 -0.66 -11.20 -8.73
N GLY A 124 -0.74 -12.25 -7.91
CA GLY A 124 0.40 -12.89 -7.29
C GLY A 124 0.14 -13.24 -5.82
N THR A 125 1.02 -12.79 -4.94
CA THR A 125 0.85 -12.98 -3.50
C THR A 125 0.72 -11.62 -2.84
N LEU A 126 -0.40 -11.40 -2.17
CA LEU A 126 -0.60 -10.31 -1.26
C LEU A 126 -0.02 -10.72 0.09
N TYR A 127 0.87 -9.89 0.60
CA TYR A 127 1.44 -10.03 1.92
C TYR A 127 0.77 -9.03 2.84
N VAL A 128 0.16 -9.52 3.91
CA VAL A 128 -0.49 -8.68 4.92
C VAL A 128 0.32 -8.81 6.20
N ALA A 129 0.98 -7.74 6.62
CA ALA A 129 1.56 -7.63 7.94
C ALA A 129 0.59 -6.83 8.80
N ARG A 130 -0.19 -7.52 9.63
CA ARG A 130 -1.02 -6.84 10.62
C ARG A 130 -0.15 -6.27 11.71
N ALA A 131 -0.51 -5.11 12.22
CA ALA A 131 -0.01 -4.61 13.49
C ALA A 131 -0.57 -5.54 14.60
N VAL A 132 0.06 -6.70 14.79
CA VAL A 132 -0.36 -7.60 15.85
C VAL A 132 -0.06 -6.91 17.18
N GLU A 133 -1.12 -6.57 17.92
CA GLU A 133 -1.06 -6.21 19.33
C GLU A 133 -0.15 -7.23 20.03
N SER A 134 0.94 -6.76 20.62
CA SER A 134 1.68 -7.60 21.56
C SER A 134 0.80 -7.77 22.81
N PRO A 135 0.52 -9.00 23.27
CA PRO A 135 -0.28 -9.25 24.47
C PRO A 135 0.37 -8.72 25.76
#